data_AF-A0A4P8EDK5-F1
#
_entry.id   AF-A0A4P8EDK5-F1
#
_cell.length_a   1.000
_cell.length_b   1.000
_cell.length_c   1.000
_cell.angle_alpha   90.00
_cell.angle_beta   90.00
_cell.angle_gamma   90.00
#
_symmetry.space_group_name_H-M   'P 1'
#
loop_
_entity.id
_entity.type
_entity.pdbx_description
1 polymer ?
#
loop_
_entity_poly.entity_id
_entity_poly.type
_entity_poly.pdbx_seq_one_letter_code
_entity_poly.pdbx_strand_id
1 'polypeptide(L)'
;MLRSLNETLHSTRVFNESEPALRAALDEVQAKGITLVLILGDMTDDGQTPNWEAAATILRDYEARADMRFFLTPGNHDQWVNDDLAQTKEFSAKDGSVFTVSSTSDNANAPTPAMQRLSYGQMLPHASGFGFAPHLDDLLWETPFGTDPALEARMGAIVTDDMGTIPVSDLSYLVEPVAGLWVLSIDASVYWPDPASNKSGWRDGSSEGWAAVLQRKSWLLDWMSDVSARAEQLGKRLITFSHYPVLDVLNGASGQVDAGGKRRMMPDAGMAARIAATGIGLHFSGHWHLNRSATRLATSGTPALTNIATPSTVGYPISHKGG
;
A
#
# COMPACT_ATOMS: atom_id res chain seq x y z
N MET A 1 19.28 13.12 8.50
CA MET A 1 18.64 14.38 8.94
C MET A 1 17.41 14.00 9.74
N LEU A 2 17.01 14.81 10.72
CA LEU A 2 15.82 14.54 11.52
C LEU A 2 14.66 15.42 11.01
N ARG A 3 13.46 14.86 10.92
CA ARG A 3 12.23 15.66 10.76
C ARG A 3 12.08 16.59 11.96
N SER A 4 11.56 17.79 11.73
CA SER A 4 11.34 18.76 12.81
C SER A 4 10.34 18.25 13.84
N LEU A 5 10.34 18.83 15.05
CA LEU A 5 9.32 18.54 16.05
C LEU A 5 7.91 18.89 15.54
N ASN A 6 7.78 19.96 14.76
CA ASN A 6 6.51 20.38 14.15
C ASN A 6 5.95 19.31 13.20
N GLU A 7 6.78 18.78 12.29
CA GLU A 7 6.41 17.67 11.40
C GLU A 7 6.06 16.39 12.18
N THR A 8 6.80 16.13 13.26
CA THR A 8 6.57 14.95 14.11
C THR A 8 5.24 15.06 14.89
N LEU A 9 4.92 16.25 15.43
CA LEU A 9 3.70 16.51 16.20
C LEU A 9 2.42 16.46 15.34
N HIS A 10 2.52 16.76 14.05
CA HIS A 10 1.41 16.73 13.10
C HIS A 10 1.31 15.42 12.29
N SER A 11 2.12 14.42 12.64
CA SER A 11 2.14 13.12 11.98
C SER A 11 1.65 12.03 12.94
N THR A 12 0.95 11.04 12.38
CA THR A 12 0.68 9.77 13.08
C THR A 12 1.87 8.81 13.05
N ARG A 13 2.97 9.20 12.37
CA ARG A 13 4.14 8.39 12.08
C ARG A 13 5.36 8.90 12.84
N VAL A 14 6.12 7.97 13.40
CA VAL A 14 7.40 8.25 14.06
C VAL A 14 8.51 8.18 13.01
N PHE A 15 8.86 9.33 12.42
CA PHE A 15 9.75 9.37 11.26
C PHE A 15 11.20 9.00 11.55
N ASN A 16 11.75 9.51 12.66
CA ASN A 16 13.19 9.43 12.95
C ASN A 16 13.62 8.06 13.50
N GLU A 17 12.66 7.27 13.97
CA GLU A 17 12.85 5.94 14.57
C GLU A 17 12.34 4.81 13.66
N SER A 18 11.85 5.13 12.45
CA SER A 18 11.25 4.18 11.50
C SER A 18 12.21 3.09 11.03
N GLU A 19 13.45 3.41 10.68
CA GLU A 19 14.44 2.41 10.26
C GLU A 19 14.81 1.44 11.41
N PRO A 20 15.21 1.93 12.61
CA PRO A 20 15.47 1.04 13.74
C PRO A 20 14.27 0.16 14.10
N ALA A 21 13.05 0.70 14.04
CA ALA A 21 11.83 -0.05 14.31
C ALA A 21 11.58 -1.16 13.28
N LEU A 22 11.78 -0.88 11.99
CA LEU A 22 11.66 -1.88 10.93
C LEU A 22 12.66 -3.02 11.13
N ARG A 23 13.94 -2.70 11.38
CA ARG A 23 14.98 -3.72 11.64
C ARG A 23 14.64 -4.58 12.84
N ALA A 24 14.22 -3.97 13.96
CA ALA A 24 13.82 -4.71 15.15
C ALA A 24 12.64 -5.66 14.88
N ALA A 25 11.64 -5.21 14.10
CA ALA A 25 10.52 -6.06 13.71
C ALA A 25 10.97 -7.24 12.84
N LEU A 26 11.84 -7.00 11.86
CA LEU A 26 12.37 -8.05 10.98
C LEU A 26 13.28 -9.03 11.73
N ASP A 27 14.06 -8.55 12.71
CA ASP A 27 14.84 -9.43 13.59
C ASP A 27 13.94 -10.35 14.43
N GLU A 28 12.79 -9.85 14.91
CA GLU A 28 11.82 -10.68 15.62
C GLU A 28 11.14 -11.70 14.70
N VAL A 29 10.78 -11.31 13.47
CA VAL A 29 10.27 -12.21 12.44
C VAL A 29 11.29 -13.30 12.13
N GLN A 30 12.57 -12.93 12.00
CA GLN A 30 13.67 -13.87 11.79
C GLN A 30 13.82 -14.83 12.97
N ALA A 31 13.78 -14.33 14.20
CA ALA A 31 13.90 -15.15 15.40
C ALA A 31 12.77 -16.19 15.54
N LYS A 32 11.62 -15.93 14.91
CA LYS A 32 10.49 -16.87 14.80
C LYS A 32 10.61 -17.86 13.64
N GLY A 33 11.65 -17.76 12.81
CA GLY A 33 11.86 -18.60 11.62
C GLY A 33 10.86 -18.32 10.49
N ILE A 34 10.25 -17.14 10.47
CA ILE A 34 9.29 -16.74 9.44
C ILE A 34 10.08 -16.24 8.22
N THR A 35 9.82 -16.83 7.06
CA THR A 35 10.50 -16.47 5.80
C THR A 35 9.61 -15.71 4.82
N LEU A 36 8.28 -15.87 4.86
CA LEU A 36 7.37 -15.12 3.98
C LEU A 36 6.77 -13.94 4.73
N VAL A 37 6.99 -12.72 4.23
CA VAL A 37 6.60 -11.47 4.90
C VAL A 37 5.75 -10.60 3.98
N LEU A 38 4.54 -10.25 4.43
CA LEU A 38 3.67 -9.29 3.74
C LEU A 38 3.89 -7.88 4.29
N ILE A 39 4.04 -6.90 3.40
CA ILE A 39 4.12 -5.48 3.76
C ILE A 39 2.93 -4.76 3.14
N LEU A 40 2.07 -4.19 3.99
CA LEU A 40 0.74 -3.71 3.62
C LEU A 40 0.73 -2.25 3.12
N GLY A 41 1.75 -1.86 2.35
CA GLY A 41 1.93 -0.51 1.81
C GLY A 41 2.43 0.53 2.82
N ASP A 42 2.68 1.73 2.32
CA ASP A 42 3.37 2.84 2.99
C ASP A 42 4.75 2.41 3.51
N MET A 43 5.50 1.71 2.66
CA MET A 43 6.88 1.33 2.93
C MET A 43 7.78 2.57 3.08
N THR A 44 7.42 3.67 2.42
CA THR A 44 8.12 4.94 2.45
C THR A 44 7.22 6.08 2.92
N ASP A 45 7.83 7.16 3.42
CA ASP A 45 7.10 8.34 3.93
C ASP A 45 6.37 9.12 2.82
N ASP A 46 7.02 9.32 1.67
CA ASP A 46 6.49 10.08 0.52
C ASP A 46 7.17 9.64 -0.80
N GLY A 47 7.53 8.36 -0.92
CA GLY A 47 7.90 7.76 -2.21
C GLY A 47 9.15 8.35 -2.85
N GLN A 48 10.04 8.97 -2.09
CA GLN A 48 11.28 9.57 -2.59
C GLN A 48 12.34 8.51 -2.87
N THR A 49 13.20 8.74 -3.87
CA THR A 49 14.30 7.81 -4.22
C THR A 49 15.15 7.40 -3.02
N PRO A 50 15.64 8.30 -2.15
CA PRO A 50 16.49 7.88 -1.02
C PRO A 50 15.75 6.98 -0.02
N ASN A 51 14.43 7.16 0.14
CA ASN A 51 13.64 6.32 1.05
C ASN A 51 13.45 4.92 0.45
N TRP A 52 13.17 4.85 -0.85
CA TRP A 52 13.05 3.57 -1.56
C TRP A 52 14.38 2.81 -1.61
N GLU A 53 15.48 3.49 -1.86
CA GLU A 53 16.83 2.89 -1.81
C GLU A 53 17.16 2.36 -0.41
N ALA A 54 16.88 3.13 0.64
CA ALA A 54 17.10 2.69 2.01
C ALA A 54 16.22 1.50 2.39
N ALA A 55 14.90 1.58 2.09
CA ALA A 55 13.96 0.50 2.33
C ALA A 55 14.36 -0.79 1.60
N ALA A 56 14.66 -0.70 0.30
CA ALA A 56 15.07 -1.85 -0.50
C ALA A 56 16.40 -2.45 0.00
N THR A 57 17.34 -1.61 0.45
CA THR A 57 18.62 -2.07 1.04
C THR A 57 18.37 -2.88 2.31
N ILE A 58 17.46 -2.41 3.18
CA ILE A 58 17.08 -3.15 4.39
C ILE A 58 16.46 -4.48 4.02
N LEU A 59 15.43 -4.51 3.16
CA LEU A 59 14.75 -5.75 2.81
C LEU A 59 15.71 -6.76 2.17
N ARG A 60 16.54 -6.33 1.21
CA ARG A 60 17.54 -7.19 0.54
C ARG A 60 18.59 -7.77 1.50
N ASP A 61 18.96 -7.05 2.57
CA ASP A 61 19.82 -7.60 3.62
C ASP A 61 19.17 -8.82 4.30
N TYR A 62 17.88 -8.74 4.64
CA TYR A 62 17.12 -9.85 5.22
C TYR A 62 16.85 -10.98 4.21
N GLU A 63 16.64 -10.67 2.92
CA GLU A 63 16.59 -11.71 1.88
C GLU A 63 17.90 -12.51 1.87
N ALA A 64 19.04 -11.81 1.85
CA ALA A 64 20.36 -12.44 1.76
C ALA A 64 20.76 -13.23 3.02
N ARG A 65 20.46 -12.71 4.23
CA ARG A 65 20.96 -13.29 5.49
C ARG A 65 19.96 -14.16 6.24
N ALA A 66 18.67 -14.08 5.91
CA ALA A 66 17.59 -14.75 6.63
C ALA A 66 16.64 -15.55 5.72
N ASP A 67 16.93 -15.65 4.42
CA ASP A 67 16.08 -16.35 3.44
C ASP A 67 14.63 -15.85 3.46
N MET A 68 14.46 -14.55 3.76
CA MET A 68 13.15 -13.92 3.75
C MET A 68 12.75 -13.59 2.31
N ARG A 69 11.44 -13.61 2.06
CA ARG A 69 10.80 -13.13 0.84
C ARG A 69 9.72 -12.12 1.21
N PHE A 70 9.76 -10.96 0.57
CA PHE A 70 8.86 -9.86 0.85
C PHE A 70 7.82 -9.70 -0.27
N PHE A 71 6.57 -9.46 0.11
CA PHE A 71 5.46 -9.20 -0.81
C PHE A 71 4.76 -7.91 -0.41
N LEU A 72 4.86 -6.91 -1.28
CA LEU A 72 4.32 -5.57 -1.03
C LEU A 72 3.01 -5.34 -1.78
N THR A 73 2.18 -4.47 -1.21
CA THR A 73 1.11 -3.77 -1.93
C THR A 73 1.44 -2.29 -1.88
N PRO A 74 1.14 -1.48 -2.93
CA PRO A 74 1.45 -0.06 -2.89
C PRO A 74 0.57 0.66 -1.86
N GLY A 75 1.18 1.52 -1.04
CA GLY A 75 0.47 2.48 -0.20
C GLY A 75 0.19 3.81 -0.90
N ASN A 76 -0.45 4.71 -0.18
CA ASN A 76 -0.74 6.05 -0.68
C ASN A 76 0.38 7.05 -0.40
N HIS A 77 1.47 6.61 0.21
CA HIS A 77 2.72 7.37 0.39
C HIS A 77 3.86 6.86 -0.49
N ASP A 78 3.71 5.69 -1.10
CA ASP A 78 4.80 4.97 -1.78
C ASP A 78 5.10 5.50 -3.19
N GLN A 79 4.09 5.98 -3.90
CA GLN A 79 4.21 6.44 -5.29
C GLN A 79 3.13 7.45 -5.66
N TRP A 80 3.34 8.17 -6.75
CA TRP A 80 2.33 9.02 -7.37
C TRP A 80 1.93 8.51 -8.75
N VAL A 81 0.86 9.07 -9.31
CA VAL A 81 0.37 8.70 -10.65
C VAL A 81 1.34 9.11 -11.77
N ASN A 82 2.07 10.21 -11.58
CA ASN A 82 3.01 10.74 -12.56
C ASN A 82 4.23 11.41 -11.90
N ASP A 83 5.15 11.93 -12.70
CA ASP A 83 6.45 12.45 -12.24
C ASP A 83 6.35 13.90 -11.70
N ASP A 84 5.15 14.46 -11.54
CA ASP A 84 4.95 15.90 -11.35
C ASP A 84 4.68 16.32 -9.89
N LEU A 85 4.66 15.39 -8.92
CA LEU A 85 4.35 15.76 -7.54
C LEU A 85 5.59 16.18 -6.75
N ALA A 86 5.80 17.49 -6.73
CA ALA A 86 6.79 18.10 -5.85
C ALA A 86 6.48 17.86 -4.37
N GLN A 87 7.54 17.71 -3.57
CA GLN A 87 7.43 17.64 -2.11
C GLN A 87 8.34 18.67 -1.47
N THR A 88 7.85 19.24 -0.37
CA THR A 88 8.57 20.19 0.47
C THR A 88 8.40 19.77 1.92
N LYS A 89 9.50 19.71 2.68
CA LYS A 89 9.48 19.28 4.08
C LYS A 89 10.48 20.05 4.92
N GLU A 90 10.16 20.17 6.21
CA GLU A 90 11.03 20.79 7.21
C GLU A 90 11.95 19.75 7.89
N PHE A 91 13.20 20.14 8.09
CA PHE A 91 14.22 19.35 8.78
C PHE A 91 14.91 20.18 9.86
N SER A 92 15.41 19.51 10.89
CA SER A 92 16.22 20.13 11.93
C SER A 92 17.72 19.81 11.71
N ALA A 93 18.54 20.85 11.71
CA ALA A 93 19.99 20.74 11.71
C ALA A 93 20.53 20.39 13.11
N LYS A 94 21.82 20.04 13.18
CA LYS A 94 22.46 19.64 14.45
C LYS A 94 22.50 20.75 15.51
N ASP A 95 22.43 22.00 15.09
CA ASP A 95 22.37 23.17 15.97
C ASP A 95 20.94 23.54 16.41
N GLY A 96 19.94 22.73 16.02
CA GLY A 96 18.53 22.96 16.33
C GLY A 96 17.81 23.93 15.38
N SER A 97 18.52 24.52 14.40
CA SER A 97 17.87 25.34 13.38
C SER A 97 16.97 24.48 12.47
N VAL A 98 15.86 25.06 12.02
CA VAL A 98 14.93 24.42 11.08
C VAL A 98 15.16 24.98 9.68
N PHE A 99 15.19 24.10 8.69
CA PHE A 99 15.32 24.48 7.29
C PHE A 99 14.43 23.60 6.41
N THR A 100 14.03 24.16 5.28
CA THR A 100 13.14 23.50 4.33
C THR A 100 13.93 22.90 3.18
N VAL A 101 13.61 21.65 2.85
CA VAL A 101 14.12 20.94 1.68
C VAL A 101 12.95 20.68 0.73
N SER A 102 13.10 21.03 -0.55
CA SER A 102 12.04 20.89 -1.57
C SER A 102 12.60 20.30 -2.86
N SER A 103 11.75 19.64 -3.65
CA SER A 103 12.10 19.29 -5.03
C SER A 103 12.08 20.46 -5.99
N THR A 104 11.56 21.61 -5.56
CA THR A 104 11.52 22.87 -6.32
C THR A 104 12.34 23.97 -5.65
N SER A 105 12.85 24.91 -6.45
CA SER A 105 13.61 26.08 -6.00
C SER A 105 12.78 27.11 -5.25
N ASP A 106 11.46 27.12 -5.47
CA ASP A 106 10.63 28.29 -5.19
C ASP A 106 10.28 28.44 -3.70
N ASN A 107 10.55 27.42 -2.86
CA ASN A 107 10.13 27.39 -1.44
C ASN A 107 11.10 26.62 -0.51
N ALA A 108 12.41 26.61 -0.77
CA ALA A 108 13.36 25.86 0.09
C ALA A 108 14.68 26.57 0.38
N ASN A 109 15.19 26.35 1.59
CA ASN A 109 16.56 26.67 1.97
C ASN A 109 17.56 25.74 1.25
N ALA A 110 17.15 24.51 0.94
CA ALA A 110 17.96 23.51 0.25
C ALA A 110 17.14 22.75 -0.81
N PRO A 111 17.10 23.22 -2.07
CA PRO A 111 16.42 22.49 -3.14
C PRO A 111 17.20 21.23 -3.53
N THR A 112 16.51 20.11 -3.72
CA THR A 112 17.07 18.86 -4.23
C THR A 112 16.02 18.03 -4.98
N PRO A 113 16.30 17.60 -6.23
CA PRO A 113 15.39 16.72 -6.98
C PRO A 113 15.05 15.42 -6.23
N ALA A 114 15.90 14.99 -5.29
CA ALA A 114 15.69 13.78 -4.49
C ALA A 114 14.44 13.85 -3.58
N MET A 115 13.87 15.04 -3.37
CA MET A 115 12.58 15.18 -2.67
C MET A 115 11.38 14.86 -3.54
N GLN A 116 11.53 14.72 -4.85
CA GLN A 116 10.43 14.41 -5.75
C GLN A 116 9.80 13.07 -5.36
N ARG A 117 8.47 13.02 -5.34
CA ARG A 117 7.76 11.76 -5.15
C ARG A 117 7.77 10.98 -6.45
N LEU A 118 8.24 9.73 -6.39
CA LEU A 118 8.36 8.88 -7.56
C LEU A 118 6.98 8.48 -8.10
N SER A 119 6.87 8.38 -9.42
CA SER A 119 5.72 7.71 -10.04
C SER A 119 5.79 6.19 -9.91
N TYR A 120 4.73 5.49 -10.29
CA TYR A 120 4.73 4.03 -10.44
C TYR A 120 5.93 3.51 -11.24
N GLY A 121 6.23 4.12 -12.40
CA GLY A 121 7.33 3.71 -13.27
C GLY A 121 8.71 3.92 -12.64
N GLN A 122 8.88 5.01 -11.90
CA GLN A 122 10.14 5.31 -11.23
C GLN A 122 10.33 4.53 -9.93
N MET A 123 9.24 4.15 -9.25
CA MET A 123 9.26 3.35 -8.02
C MET A 123 9.59 1.87 -8.32
N LEU A 124 9.07 1.33 -9.42
CA LEU A 124 9.16 -0.10 -9.74
C LEU A 124 10.59 -0.67 -9.76
N PRO A 125 11.64 0.00 -10.29
CA PRO A 125 13.01 -0.49 -10.20
C PRO A 125 13.54 -0.71 -8.78
N HIS A 126 13.01 0.00 -7.80
CA HIS A 126 13.39 -0.17 -6.39
C HIS A 126 12.62 -1.29 -5.71
N ALA A 127 11.36 -1.51 -6.12
CA ALA A 127 10.41 -2.39 -5.45
C ALA A 127 10.13 -3.71 -6.18
N SER A 128 10.57 -3.88 -7.43
CA SER A 128 10.19 -4.98 -8.33
C SER A 128 10.36 -6.37 -7.73
N GLY A 129 11.47 -6.59 -7.01
CA GLY A 129 11.77 -7.87 -6.36
C GLY A 129 10.83 -8.26 -5.22
N PHE A 130 10.03 -7.32 -4.71
CA PHE A 130 9.16 -7.55 -3.55
C PHE A 130 7.71 -7.88 -3.96
N GLY A 131 7.58 -8.80 -4.93
CA GLY A 131 6.32 -9.33 -5.45
C GLY A 131 5.79 -8.63 -6.71
N PHE A 132 6.24 -7.42 -7.01
CA PHE A 132 5.79 -6.69 -8.20
C PHE A 132 6.34 -7.22 -9.52
N ALA A 133 7.26 -8.19 -9.51
CA ALA A 133 7.76 -8.91 -10.67
C ALA A 133 7.92 -10.40 -10.31
N PRO A 134 7.88 -11.31 -11.30
CA PRO A 134 8.04 -12.74 -11.04
C PRO A 134 9.43 -13.06 -10.46
N HIS A 135 9.46 -13.90 -9.43
CA HIS A 135 10.70 -14.50 -8.93
C HIS A 135 10.90 -15.89 -9.55
N LEU A 136 12.15 -16.35 -9.68
CA LEU A 136 12.47 -17.67 -10.26
C LEU A 136 11.90 -18.84 -9.44
N ASP A 137 11.70 -18.62 -8.14
CA ASP A 137 11.15 -19.62 -7.23
C ASP A 137 9.61 -19.63 -7.17
N ASP A 138 8.95 -18.69 -7.87
CA ASP A 138 7.49 -18.64 -7.89
C ASP A 138 6.92 -19.70 -8.83
N LEU A 139 5.92 -20.45 -8.33
CA LEU A 139 5.21 -21.45 -9.13
C LEU A 139 4.16 -20.81 -10.05
N LEU A 140 3.73 -19.60 -9.70
CA LEU A 140 2.78 -18.79 -10.44
C LEU A 140 3.11 -17.32 -10.15
N TRP A 141 3.04 -16.48 -11.17
CA TRP A 141 2.98 -15.03 -11.03
C TRP A 141 2.12 -14.46 -12.17
N GLU A 142 1.13 -13.63 -11.83
CA GLU A 142 0.27 -12.97 -12.81
C GLU A 142 -0.31 -11.66 -12.26
N THR A 143 -0.85 -10.85 -13.16
CA THR A 143 -1.56 -9.59 -12.87
C THR A 143 -2.98 -9.67 -13.41
N PRO A 144 -3.86 -8.69 -13.14
CA PRO A 144 -5.17 -8.62 -13.81
C PRO A 144 -5.10 -8.57 -15.34
N PHE A 145 -3.93 -8.28 -15.91
CA PHE A 145 -3.71 -8.04 -17.34
C PHE A 145 -2.86 -9.13 -18.01
N GLY A 146 -2.55 -10.22 -17.28
CA GLY A 146 -1.73 -11.33 -17.75
C GLY A 146 -0.38 -11.42 -17.03
N THR A 147 0.59 -12.06 -17.67
CA THR A 147 1.87 -12.46 -17.06
C THR A 147 3.05 -11.57 -17.44
N ASP A 148 2.84 -10.53 -18.26
CA ASP A 148 3.90 -9.60 -18.63
C ASP A 148 4.20 -8.64 -17.45
N PRO A 149 5.43 -8.63 -16.93
CA PRO A 149 5.77 -7.77 -15.81
C PRO A 149 6.08 -6.32 -16.22
N ALA A 150 6.05 -5.92 -17.49
CA ALA A 150 6.20 -4.52 -17.87
C ALA A 150 5.04 -3.68 -17.30
N LEU A 151 5.32 -2.45 -16.85
CA LEU A 151 4.28 -1.57 -16.29
C LEU A 151 3.23 -1.20 -17.35
N GLU A 152 3.68 -1.04 -18.60
CA GLU A 152 2.88 -0.69 -19.77
C GLU A 152 1.90 -1.81 -20.17
N ALA A 153 2.18 -3.05 -19.76
CA ALA A 153 1.28 -4.19 -19.94
C ALA A 153 0.20 -4.26 -18.85
N ARG A 154 0.31 -3.46 -17.78
CA ARG A 154 -0.55 -3.49 -16.59
C ARG A 154 -1.44 -2.27 -16.51
N MET A 155 -2.22 -2.05 -17.55
CA MET A 155 -3.01 -0.83 -17.72
C MET A 155 -4.51 -1.12 -17.66
N GLY A 156 -5.20 -0.52 -16.69
CA GLY A 156 -6.66 -0.47 -16.61
C GLY A 156 -7.20 0.87 -17.09
N ALA A 157 -8.49 0.96 -17.41
CA ALA A 157 -9.13 2.21 -17.79
C ALA A 157 -10.11 2.65 -16.69
N ILE A 158 -9.80 3.76 -16.01
CA ILE A 158 -10.72 4.34 -15.02
C ILE A 158 -11.67 5.33 -15.68
N VAL A 159 -12.86 5.48 -15.11
CA VAL A 159 -13.82 6.53 -15.48
C VAL A 159 -13.47 7.82 -14.71
N THR A 160 -13.44 8.95 -15.42
CA THR A 160 -13.21 10.29 -14.88
C THR A 160 -14.52 10.99 -14.54
N ASP A 161 -14.46 12.10 -13.81
CA ASP A 161 -15.68 12.79 -13.32
C ASP A 161 -16.49 13.44 -14.46
N ASP A 162 -15.86 13.71 -15.61
CA ASP A 162 -16.48 14.15 -16.85
C ASP A 162 -16.97 12.98 -17.73
N MET A 163 -17.03 11.76 -17.18
CA MET A 163 -17.45 10.52 -17.86
C MET A 163 -16.52 10.07 -19.00
N GLY A 164 -15.33 10.66 -19.11
CA GLY A 164 -14.25 10.12 -19.94
C GLY A 164 -13.64 8.85 -19.35
N THR A 165 -12.70 8.25 -20.09
CA THR A 165 -11.86 7.18 -19.56
C THR A 165 -10.40 7.51 -19.78
N ILE A 166 -9.56 7.17 -18.80
CA ILE A 166 -8.11 7.32 -18.92
C ILE A 166 -7.41 6.01 -18.54
N PRO A 167 -6.30 5.67 -19.22
CA PRO A 167 -5.49 4.54 -18.83
C PRO A 167 -4.70 4.88 -17.56
N VAL A 168 -4.65 3.94 -16.62
CA VAL A 168 -3.84 4.03 -15.41
C VAL A 168 -3.13 2.70 -15.18
N SER A 169 -1.91 2.77 -14.65
CA SER A 169 -1.18 1.59 -14.23
C SER A 169 -1.80 0.98 -12.97
N ASP A 170 -1.59 -0.32 -12.80
CA ASP A 170 -2.06 -1.08 -11.65
C ASP A 170 -0.99 -2.13 -11.27
N LEU A 171 -0.53 -2.06 -10.03
CA LEU A 171 0.51 -2.97 -9.52
C LEU A 171 -0.04 -4.19 -8.78
N SER A 172 -1.33 -4.51 -8.93
CA SER A 172 -1.90 -5.73 -8.36
C SER A 172 -1.25 -6.98 -8.98
N TYR A 173 -1.03 -8.01 -8.16
CA TYR A 173 -0.46 -9.28 -8.60
C TYR A 173 -0.93 -10.45 -7.73
N LEU A 174 -0.90 -11.64 -8.33
CA LEU A 174 -1.05 -12.93 -7.68
C LEU A 174 0.27 -13.67 -7.79
N VAL A 175 0.70 -14.30 -6.70
CA VAL A 175 1.90 -15.13 -6.67
C VAL A 175 1.68 -16.42 -5.88
N GLU A 176 2.30 -17.52 -6.33
CA GLU A 176 2.40 -18.78 -5.58
C GLU A 176 3.85 -19.01 -5.14
N PRO A 177 4.27 -18.46 -3.99
CA PRO A 177 5.67 -18.54 -3.56
C PRO A 177 6.05 -19.92 -3.00
N VAL A 178 5.07 -20.70 -2.57
CA VAL A 178 5.21 -22.10 -2.16
C VAL A 178 3.96 -22.86 -2.58
N ALA A 179 4.11 -24.16 -2.85
CA ALA A 179 3.01 -24.99 -3.33
C ALA A 179 1.79 -24.94 -2.40
N GLY A 180 0.64 -24.57 -2.96
CA GLY A 180 -0.64 -24.51 -2.26
C GLY A 180 -0.94 -23.18 -1.56
N LEU A 181 -0.04 -22.21 -1.57
CA LEU A 181 -0.27 -20.87 -1.00
C LEU A 181 -0.32 -19.82 -2.11
N TRP A 182 -1.47 -19.16 -2.27
CA TRP A 182 -1.65 -18.02 -3.16
C TRP A 182 -1.69 -16.73 -2.36
N VAL A 183 -0.87 -15.76 -2.78
CA VAL A 183 -0.77 -14.43 -2.18
C VAL A 183 -1.24 -13.42 -3.23
N LEU A 184 -2.35 -12.73 -2.94
CA LEU A 184 -3.01 -11.78 -3.82
C LEU A 184 -2.85 -10.35 -3.27
N SER A 185 -2.01 -9.56 -3.93
CA SER A 185 -1.82 -8.15 -3.63
C SER A 185 -2.73 -7.30 -4.52
N ILE A 186 -3.51 -6.39 -3.91
CA ILE A 186 -4.37 -5.45 -4.64
C ILE A 186 -3.82 -4.03 -4.50
N ASP A 187 -3.47 -3.39 -5.61
CA ASP A 187 -3.17 -1.97 -5.69
C ASP A 187 -4.45 -1.16 -5.56
N ALA A 188 -4.77 -0.82 -4.31
CA ALA A 188 -5.95 -0.06 -3.96
C ALA A 188 -5.75 1.46 -4.08
N SER A 189 -4.56 1.94 -4.45
CA SER A 189 -4.33 3.37 -4.71
C SER A 189 -5.02 3.80 -6.00
N VAL A 190 -5.77 4.91 -5.93
CA VAL A 190 -6.54 5.43 -7.05
C VAL A 190 -6.26 6.91 -7.21
N TYR A 191 -5.89 7.31 -8.42
CA TYR A 191 -5.66 8.70 -8.80
C TYR A 191 -6.48 9.01 -10.05
N TRP A 192 -7.09 10.19 -10.12
CA TRP A 192 -7.83 10.62 -11.31
C TRP A 192 -7.71 12.14 -11.52
N PRO A 193 -7.91 12.64 -12.75
CA PRO A 193 -7.84 14.06 -13.02
C PRO A 193 -8.88 14.84 -12.21
N ASP A 194 -8.42 15.93 -11.61
CA ASP A 194 -9.23 16.93 -10.93
C ASP A 194 -8.59 18.30 -11.19
N PRO A 195 -9.10 19.07 -12.16
CA PRO A 195 -8.55 20.38 -12.51
C PRO A 195 -8.54 21.39 -11.36
N ALA A 196 -9.34 21.17 -10.30
CA ALA A 196 -9.34 22.02 -9.11
C ALA A 196 -8.27 21.61 -8.09
N SER A 197 -7.59 20.48 -8.28
CA SER A 197 -6.56 19.98 -7.37
C SER A 197 -5.26 20.77 -7.48
N ASN A 198 -4.71 21.12 -6.32
CA ASN A 198 -3.37 21.71 -6.21
C ASN A 198 -2.23 20.68 -6.34
N LYS A 199 -2.55 19.38 -6.49
CA LYS A 199 -1.59 18.29 -6.72
C LYS A 199 -1.44 18.02 -8.22
N SER A 200 -0.98 19.02 -8.96
CA SER A 200 -0.73 18.92 -10.41
C SER A 200 -1.96 18.48 -11.22
N GLY A 201 -3.17 18.89 -10.81
CA GLY A 201 -4.41 18.54 -11.51
C GLY A 201 -4.89 17.11 -11.29
N TRP A 202 -4.37 16.40 -10.28
CA TRP A 202 -4.78 15.05 -9.92
C TRP A 202 -5.36 14.98 -8.52
N ARG A 203 -6.41 14.19 -8.33
CA ARG A 203 -6.96 13.83 -7.03
C ARG A 203 -6.32 12.54 -6.52
N ASP A 204 -6.11 12.51 -5.21
CA ASP A 204 -5.61 11.38 -4.44
C ASP A 204 -6.79 10.71 -3.72
N GLY A 205 -7.13 9.47 -4.12
CA GLY A 205 -8.25 8.70 -3.59
C GLY A 205 -8.02 8.08 -2.22
N SER A 206 -6.95 8.44 -1.51
CA SER A 206 -6.63 7.86 -0.18
C SER A 206 -7.66 8.14 0.90
N SER A 207 -8.47 9.18 0.76
CA SER A 207 -9.55 9.45 1.72
C SER A 207 -10.79 8.57 1.44
N GLU A 208 -10.98 8.16 0.20
CA GLU A 208 -12.04 7.28 -0.29
C GLU A 208 -11.70 5.78 -0.10
N GLY A 209 -10.43 5.41 -0.21
CA GLY A 209 -9.97 4.02 -0.11
C GLY A 209 -10.70 3.09 -1.08
N TRP A 210 -11.27 1.99 -0.56
CA TRP A 210 -12.03 1.03 -1.37
C TRP A 210 -13.28 1.61 -2.05
N ALA A 211 -13.83 2.73 -1.59
CA ALA A 211 -14.91 3.40 -2.31
C ALA A 211 -14.43 3.88 -3.70
N ALA A 212 -13.22 4.43 -3.81
CA ALA A 212 -12.63 4.83 -5.09
C ALA A 212 -12.30 3.60 -5.95
N VAL A 213 -11.80 2.52 -5.37
CA VAL A 213 -11.52 1.26 -6.08
C VAL A 213 -12.80 0.71 -6.71
N LEU A 214 -13.87 0.60 -5.93
CA LEU A 214 -15.16 0.06 -6.38
C LEU A 214 -15.84 0.90 -7.47
N GLN A 215 -15.53 2.20 -7.52
CA GLN A 215 -16.07 3.13 -8.50
C GLN A 215 -15.23 3.18 -9.78
N ARG A 216 -13.90 3.11 -9.66
CA ARG A 216 -12.98 3.44 -10.76
C ARG A 216 -12.17 2.25 -11.26
N LYS A 217 -11.78 1.32 -10.38
CA LYS A 217 -10.97 0.13 -10.71
C LYS A 217 -11.80 -1.16 -10.62
N SER A 218 -13.01 -1.16 -11.17
CA SER A 218 -13.96 -2.27 -11.00
C SER A 218 -13.46 -3.60 -11.57
N TRP A 219 -12.52 -3.59 -12.53
CA TRP A 219 -11.87 -4.79 -13.05
C TRP A 219 -11.21 -5.63 -11.94
N LEU A 220 -10.78 -5.00 -10.84
CA LEU A 220 -10.21 -5.71 -9.70
C LEU A 220 -11.23 -6.65 -9.05
N LEU A 221 -12.53 -6.32 -9.02
CA LEU A 221 -13.54 -7.22 -8.47
C LEU A 221 -13.72 -8.47 -9.32
N ASP A 222 -13.74 -8.31 -10.65
CA ASP A 222 -13.88 -9.42 -11.58
C ASP A 222 -12.66 -10.35 -11.47
N TRP A 223 -11.45 -9.76 -11.42
CA TRP A 223 -10.22 -10.50 -11.27
C TRP A 223 -10.11 -11.19 -9.89
N MET A 224 -10.45 -10.51 -8.79
CA MET A 224 -10.50 -11.13 -7.46
C MET A 224 -11.46 -12.33 -7.41
N SER A 225 -12.61 -12.21 -8.11
CA SER A 225 -13.59 -13.30 -8.21
C SER A 225 -13.03 -14.51 -8.98
N ASP A 226 -12.36 -14.26 -10.10
CA ASP A 226 -11.66 -15.28 -10.88
C ASP A 226 -10.56 -15.98 -10.06
N VAL A 227 -9.68 -15.21 -9.42
CA VAL A 227 -8.60 -15.73 -8.56
C VAL A 227 -9.17 -16.59 -7.44
N SER A 228 -10.23 -16.12 -6.76
CA SER A 228 -10.86 -16.87 -5.67
C SER A 228 -11.47 -18.18 -6.16
N ALA A 229 -12.17 -18.17 -7.29
CA ALA A 229 -12.77 -19.37 -7.87
C ALA A 229 -11.70 -20.39 -8.27
N ARG A 230 -10.60 -19.94 -8.89
CA ARG A 230 -9.46 -20.80 -9.24
C ARG A 230 -8.76 -21.34 -8.00
N ALA A 231 -8.57 -20.53 -6.97
CA ALA A 231 -7.97 -20.97 -5.71
C ALA A 231 -8.78 -22.11 -5.08
N GLU A 232 -10.11 -21.98 -5.03
CA GLU A 232 -11.00 -23.03 -4.54
C GLU A 232 -10.91 -24.31 -5.39
N GLN A 233 -11.01 -24.18 -6.72
CA GLN A 233 -10.95 -25.31 -7.65
C GLN A 233 -9.61 -26.07 -7.55
N LEU A 234 -8.52 -25.35 -7.35
CA LEU A 234 -7.17 -25.90 -7.28
C LEU A 234 -6.73 -26.27 -5.84
N GLY A 235 -7.61 -26.08 -4.85
CA GLY A 235 -7.31 -26.36 -3.44
C GLY A 235 -6.21 -25.48 -2.85
N LYS A 236 -6.06 -24.25 -3.34
CA LYS A 236 -5.07 -23.27 -2.89
C LYS A 236 -5.60 -22.52 -1.66
N ARG A 237 -4.71 -22.25 -0.70
CA ARG A 237 -4.98 -21.28 0.36
C ARG A 237 -4.73 -19.88 -0.18
N LEU A 238 -5.78 -19.08 -0.29
CA LEU A 238 -5.69 -17.68 -0.73
C LEU A 238 -5.51 -16.74 0.46
N ILE A 239 -4.51 -15.86 0.38
CA ILE A 239 -4.33 -14.71 1.27
C ILE A 239 -4.37 -13.45 0.42
N THR A 240 -5.33 -12.57 0.69
CA THR A 240 -5.46 -11.29 -0.02
C THR A 240 -5.00 -10.14 0.86
N PHE A 241 -4.40 -9.11 0.29
CA PHE A 241 -4.04 -7.90 1.03
C PHE A 241 -4.01 -6.66 0.15
N SER A 242 -4.28 -5.52 0.77
CA SER A 242 -4.19 -4.19 0.17
C SER A 242 -3.94 -3.16 1.26
N HIS A 243 -3.50 -1.98 0.88
CA HIS A 243 -3.21 -0.94 1.87
C HIS A 243 -4.46 -0.54 2.68
N TYR A 244 -5.60 -0.34 2.03
CA TYR A 244 -6.85 0.08 2.67
C TYR A 244 -7.68 -1.11 3.17
N PRO A 245 -8.38 -0.97 4.31
CA PRO A 245 -9.28 -2.01 4.82
C PRO A 245 -10.49 -2.23 3.89
N VAL A 246 -10.87 -3.50 3.67
CA VAL A 246 -12.06 -3.88 2.88
C VAL A 246 -13.35 -3.95 3.71
N LEU A 247 -13.24 -3.86 5.03
CA LEU A 247 -14.35 -3.81 5.98
C LEU A 247 -14.15 -2.66 6.97
N ASP A 248 -15.24 -2.19 7.57
CA ASP A 248 -15.17 -1.24 8.67
C ASP A 248 -14.49 -1.86 9.90
N VAL A 249 -13.27 -1.40 10.19
CA VAL A 249 -12.47 -1.81 11.37
C VAL A 249 -12.63 -0.86 12.56
N LEU A 250 -13.45 0.18 12.41
CA LEU A 250 -13.72 1.21 13.41
C LEU A 250 -15.10 1.05 14.10
N ASN A 251 -15.84 -0.03 13.82
CA ASN A 251 -17.14 -0.34 14.42
C ASN A 251 -18.19 0.78 14.25
N GLY A 252 -18.34 1.32 13.04
CA GLY A 252 -19.34 2.33 12.73
C GLY A 252 -18.93 3.76 13.06
N ALA A 253 -17.69 3.98 13.52
CA ALA A 253 -17.13 5.32 13.69
C ALA A 253 -16.67 5.93 12.35
N SER A 254 -17.43 5.70 11.28
CA SER A 254 -17.12 6.16 9.93
C SER A 254 -17.15 7.69 9.86
N GLY A 255 -16.15 8.27 9.19
CA GLY A 255 -15.98 9.71 9.13
C GLY A 255 -15.35 10.33 10.38
N GLN A 256 -14.72 9.53 11.26
CA GLN A 256 -13.77 10.06 12.22
C GLN A 256 -12.60 10.72 11.51
N VAL A 257 -12.21 11.85 12.08
CA VAL A 257 -11.01 12.57 11.73
C VAL A 257 -9.83 11.75 12.25
N ASP A 258 -8.91 11.36 11.37
CA ASP A 258 -7.65 10.75 11.82
C ASP A 258 -6.89 11.74 12.72
N ALA A 259 -5.84 11.27 13.42
CA ALA A 259 -5.05 12.15 14.29
C ALA A 259 -4.35 13.30 13.54
N GLY A 260 -4.39 13.32 12.20
CA GLY A 260 -3.90 14.40 11.34
C GLY A 260 -5.00 15.33 10.79
N GLY A 261 -6.26 15.24 11.26
CA GLY A 261 -7.31 16.17 10.83
C GLY A 261 -8.11 15.74 9.60
N LYS A 262 -7.81 14.58 8.98
CA LYS A 262 -8.44 14.15 7.73
C LYS A 262 -9.57 13.14 7.95
N ARG A 263 -10.69 13.37 7.26
CA ARG A 263 -11.84 12.46 7.26
C ARG A 263 -11.60 11.35 6.23
N ARG A 264 -11.37 10.14 6.70
CA ARG A 264 -11.19 8.96 5.84
C ARG A 264 -12.45 8.09 5.89
N MET A 265 -12.83 7.53 4.74
CA MET A 265 -14.02 6.70 4.57
C MET A 265 -13.72 5.23 4.89
N MET A 266 -14.65 4.59 5.59
CA MET A 266 -14.67 3.15 5.79
C MET A 266 -15.66 2.52 4.81
N PRO A 267 -15.40 1.28 4.33
CA PRO A 267 -16.38 0.55 3.53
C PRO A 267 -17.70 0.41 4.29
N ASP A 268 -18.80 0.85 3.68
CA ASP A 268 -20.13 0.62 4.21
C ASP A 268 -20.58 -0.84 4.00
N ALA A 269 -21.76 -1.18 4.50
CA ALA A 269 -22.30 -2.54 4.38
C ALA A 269 -22.50 -3.00 2.92
N GLY A 270 -22.84 -2.09 2.01
CA GLY A 270 -23.02 -2.38 0.59
C GLY A 270 -21.69 -2.64 -0.11
N MET A 271 -20.68 -1.82 0.17
CA MET A 271 -19.30 -2.01 -0.28
C MET A 271 -18.74 -3.33 0.23
N ALA A 272 -18.89 -3.60 1.53
CA ALA A 272 -18.48 -4.85 2.16
C ALA A 272 -19.12 -6.07 1.51
N ALA A 273 -20.41 -6.00 1.15
CA ALA A 273 -21.11 -7.09 0.46
C ALA A 273 -20.57 -7.32 -0.96
N ARG A 274 -20.30 -6.24 -1.72
CA ARG A 274 -19.70 -6.33 -3.07
C ARG A 274 -18.30 -6.95 -3.03
N ILE A 275 -17.47 -6.57 -2.06
CA ILE A 275 -16.12 -7.12 -1.93
C ILE A 275 -16.21 -8.57 -1.46
N ALA A 276 -17.07 -8.89 -0.48
CA ALA A 276 -17.27 -10.26 -0.03
C ALA A 276 -17.76 -11.18 -1.16
N ALA A 277 -18.59 -10.67 -2.08
CA ALA A 277 -19.06 -11.44 -3.24
C ALA A 277 -17.94 -11.94 -4.17
N THR A 278 -16.73 -11.38 -4.09
CA THR A 278 -15.56 -11.88 -4.83
C THR A 278 -15.02 -13.21 -4.30
N GLY A 279 -15.44 -13.66 -3.11
CA GLY A 279 -15.02 -14.95 -2.55
C GLY A 279 -13.68 -14.96 -1.80
N ILE A 280 -12.91 -13.86 -1.82
CA ILE A 280 -11.54 -13.82 -1.26
C ILE A 280 -11.42 -14.27 0.22
N GLY A 281 -12.49 -14.16 1.02
CA GLY A 281 -12.61 -14.73 2.37
C GLY A 281 -11.75 -14.10 3.48
N LEU A 282 -10.47 -13.89 3.24
CA LEU A 282 -9.48 -13.35 4.17
C LEU A 282 -8.70 -12.21 3.52
N HIS A 283 -8.65 -11.07 4.18
CA HIS A 283 -7.94 -9.87 3.75
C HIS A 283 -7.09 -9.28 4.88
N PHE A 284 -5.88 -8.82 4.56
CA PHE A 284 -5.03 -8.04 5.48
C PHE A 284 -4.92 -6.60 5.00
N SER A 285 -5.01 -5.64 5.92
CA SER A 285 -4.92 -4.21 5.61
C SER A 285 -4.02 -3.41 6.54
N GLY A 286 -3.46 -2.32 6.03
CA GLY A 286 -2.68 -1.34 6.79
C GLY A 286 -3.43 -0.03 7.01
N HIS A 287 -2.76 1.09 6.66
CA HIS A 287 -3.24 2.48 6.60
C HIS A 287 -3.65 3.15 7.93
N TRP A 288 -4.35 2.45 8.81
CA TRP A 288 -4.86 2.99 10.06
C TRP A 288 -3.94 2.76 11.26
N HIS A 289 -2.86 1.99 11.07
CA HIS A 289 -1.91 1.61 12.14
C HIS A 289 -2.61 1.00 13.37
N LEU A 290 -3.73 0.28 13.17
CA LEU A 290 -4.55 -0.33 14.23
C LEU A 290 -4.37 -1.84 14.27
N ASN A 291 -4.29 -2.43 15.47
CA ASN A 291 -4.37 -3.88 15.65
C ASN A 291 -5.83 -4.32 15.89
N ARG A 292 -6.60 -4.51 14.81
CA ARG A 292 -8.02 -4.90 14.88
C ARG A 292 -8.41 -5.86 13.77
N SER A 293 -9.39 -6.72 14.03
CA SER A 293 -10.05 -7.52 12.99
C SER A 293 -11.52 -7.17 12.91
N ALA A 294 -12.04 -7.06 11.69
CA ALA A 294 -13.46 -6.97 11.39
C ALA A 294 -13.87 -8.20 10.58
N THR A 295 -14.99 -8.82 10.95
CA THR A 295 -15.52 -9.99 10.24
C THR A 295 -16.96 -9.74 9.84
N ARG A 296 -17.24 -9.91 8.55
CA ARG A 296 -18.57 -10.06 8.00
C ARG A 296 -18.90 -11.55 7.91
N LEU A 297 -19.98 -11.96 8.58
CA LEU A 297 -20.50 -13.32 8.47
C LEU A 297 -21.19 -13.53 7.11
N ALA A 298 -21.21 -14.77 6.65
CA ALA A 298 -21.90 -15.15 5.41
C ALA A 298 -23.41 -14.88 5.51
N THR A 299 -24.01 -14.46 4.39
CA THR A 299 -25.45 -14.30 4.22
C THR A 299 -25.92 -15.12 3.02
N SER A 300 -27.23 -15.28 2.83
CA SER A 300 -27.77 -15.94 1.63
C SER A 300 -27.22 -15.25 0.36
N GLY A 301 -26.37 -15.95 -0.40
CA GLY A 301 -25.74 -15.44 -1.62
C GLY A 301 -24.48 -14.56 -1.45
N THR A 302 -23.90 -14.43 -0.25
CA THR A 302 -22.62 -13.71 -0.06
C THR A 302 -21.76 -14.43 0.96
N PRO A 303 -20.50 -14.81 0.63
CA PRO A 303 -19.64 -15.54 1.54
C PRO A 303 -19.15 -14.64 2.68
N ALA A 304 -18.55 -15.26 3.69
CA ALA A 304 -17.93 -14.53 4.80
C ALA A 304 -16.66 -13.81 4.31
N LEU A 305 -16.36 -12.67 4.93
CA LEU A 305 -15.13 -11.92 4.70
C LEU A 305 -14.56 -11.48 6.04
N THR A 306 -13.27 -11.72 6.28
CA THR A 306 -12.55 -11.19 7.43
C THR A 306 -11.44 -10.27 6.97
N ASN A 307 -11.44 -9.04 7.48
CA ASN A 307 -10.35 -8.09 7.34
C ASN A 307 -9.55 -8.04 8.65
N ILE A 308 -8.25 -8.31 8.57
CA ILE A 308 -7.30 -8.12 9.67
C ILE A 308 -6.52 -6.84 9.40
N ALA A 309 -6.88 -5.75 10.09
CA ALA A 309 -6.06 -4.56 10.11
C ALA A 309 -4.85 -4.81 11.01
N THR A 310 -3.66 -4.70 10.42
CA THR A 310 -2.43 -4.86 11.17
C THR A 310 -1.99 -3.51 11.74
N PRO A 311 -1.42 -3.51 12.95
CA PRO A 311 -0.71 -2.35 13.43
C PRO A 311 0.48 -2.04 12.53
N SER A 312 1.06 -0.87 12.74
CA SER A 312 2.21 -0.43 11.96
C SER A 312 3.49 -0.48 12.77
N THR A 313 4.59 -0.71 12.07
CA THR A 313 5.94 -0.60 12.59
C THR A 313 6.33 0.84 12.92
N VAL A 314 5.59 1.86 12.43
CA VAL A 314 5.83 3.30 12.70
C VAL A 314 4.72 3.98 13.51
N GLY A 315 3.77 3.22 14.07
CA GLY A 315 2.74 3.69 15.00
C GLY A 315 2.98 3.20 16.43
N TYR A 316 2.59 3.97 17.45
CA TYR A 316 2.75 3.57 18.85
C TYR A 316 1.48 2.90 19.40
N PRO A 317 1.58 1.71 20.04
CA PRO A 317 2.78 0.90 20.21
C PRO A 317 3.18 0.18 18.91
N ILE A 318 4.50 0.07 18.68
CA ILE A 318 5.08 -0.70 17.58
C ILE A 318 4.55 -2.11 17.70
N SER A 319 3.81 -2.57 16.70
CA SER A 319 3.31 -3.94 16.70
C SER A 319 3.24 -4.48 15.28
N HIS A 320 3.44 -5.78 15.17
CA HIS A 320 3.22 -6.60 13.98
C HIS A 320 2.39 -7.82 14.41
N LYS A 321 1.70 -8.47 13.47
CA LYS A 321 0.91 -9.66 13.77
C LYS A 321 1.56 -10.89 13.14
N GLY A 322 2.04 -11.80 13.99
CA GLY A 322 2.41 -13.16 13.57
C GLY A 322 1.17 -14.05 13.60
N GLY A 323 0.98 -14.85 12.55
CA GLY A 323 -0.05 -15.87 12.44
C GLY A 323 0.57 -17.25 12.26
#